data_AF-A0A3D5VBS5-F1
#
_entry.id   AF-A0A3D5VBS5-F1
#
_cell.length_a   1.000
_cell.length_b   1.000
_cell.length_c   1.000
_cell.angle_alpha   90.00
_cell.angle_beta   90.00
_cell.angle_gamma   90.00
#
_symmetry.space_group_name_H-M   'P 1'
#
loop_
_entity.id
_entity.type
_entity.pdbx_description
1 polymer ?
#
loop_
_entity_poly.entity_id
_entity_poly.type
_entity_poly.pdbx_seq_one_letter_code
_entity_poly.pdbx_strand_id
1 'polypeptide(L)'
;MFLLAFLPGEETNLLNLAARGGILMAVLLLISIIAVAIIIERLIKINRANKLKDEFLQGIYEDLAAGYNDKAIQKCEEKKNSALAGVLAQIIDNFQKQGFNDR
;
A
#
# COMPACT_ATOMS: atom_id res chain seq x y z
N MET A 1 37.16 -16.06 -7.32
CA MET A 1 37.21 -17.54 -7.25
C MET A 1 35.83 -18.20 -7.29
N PHE A 2 34.80 -17.65 -6.62
CA PHE A 2 33.45 -18.25 -6.60
C PHE A 2 32.65 -18.17 -7.93
N LEU A 3 33.12 -17.39 -8.92
CA LEU A 3 32.38 -17.09 -10.15
C LEU A 3 32.73 -18.00 -11.35
N LEU A 4 33.74 -18.88 -11.23
CA LEU A 4 34.22 -19.72 -12.35
C LEU A 4 33.68 -21.17 -12.32
N ALA A 5 32.87 -21.55 -11.34
CA ALA A 5 32.32 -22.91 -11.24
C ALA A 5 30.98 -23.11 -11.97
N PHE A 6 30.48 -22.09 -12.68
CA PHE A 6 29.19 -22.13 -13.38
C PHE A 6 29.37 -22.47 -14.87
N LEU A 7 29.80 -23.70 -15.18
CA LEU A 7 29.67 -24.27 -16.52
C LEU A 7 28.81 -25.57 -16.44
N PRO A 8 27.65 -25.62 -17.10
CA PRO A 8 26.72 -26.74 -16.99
C PRO A 8 26.95 -27.77 -18.10
N GLY A 9 26.90 -29.05 -17.75
CA GLY A 9 26.87 -30.14 -18.71
C GLY A 9 26.74 -31.46 -17.99
N GLU A 10 25.51 -31.89 -17.71
CA GLU A 10 25.10 -33.30 -17.73
C GLU A 10 23.62 -33.41 -17.37
N GLU A 11 22.89 -34.17 -18.18
CA GLU A 11 21.49 -34.52 -17.99
C GLU A 11 21.33 -35.31 -16.69
N THR A 12 21.08 -34.61 -15.58
CA THR A 12 20.79 -35.26 -14.31
C THR A 12 19.63 -34.57 -13.62
N ASN A 13 18.75 -35.41 -13.08
CA ASN A 13 17.50 -35.09 -12.39
C ASN A 13 17.61 -33.80 -11.53
N LEU A 14 16.50 -33.06 -11.40
CA LEU A 14 16.40 -31.80 -10.63
C LEU A 14 17.01 -31.88 -9.21
N LEU A 15 16.96 -33.07 -8.59
CA LEU A 15 17.57 -33.37 -7.29
C LEU A 15 19.11 -33.33 -7.30
N ASN A 16 19.76 -33.78 -8.38
CA ASN A 16 21.21 -33.75 -8.50
C ASN A 16 21.73 -32.31 -8.74
N LEU A 17 20.93 -31.50 -9.45
CA LEU A 17 21.21 -30.08 -9.64
C LEU A 17 21.09 -29.29 -8.33
N ALA A 18 20.09 -29.62 -7.50
CA ALA A 18 19.94 -29.07 -6.16
C ALA A 18 21.10 -29.44 -5.23
N ALA A 19 21.56 -30.71 -5.27
CA ALA A 19 22.66 -31.18 -4.44
C ALA A 19 24.02 -30.53 -4.77
N ARG A 20 24.24 -30.10 -6.02
CA ARG A 20 25.43 -29.32 -6.43
C ARG A 20 25.30 -27.81 -6.21
N GLY A 21 24.13 -27.31 -5.84
CA GLY A 21 23.79 -25.88 -5.76
C GLY A 21 24.52 -25.06 -4.68
N GLY A 22 25.32 -25.71 -3.82
CA GLY A 22 26.18 -25.06 -2.84
C GLY A 22 25.46 -24.06 -1.92
N ILE A 23 26.22 -23.13 -1.34
CA ILE A 23 25.68 -22.11 -0.41
C ILE A 23 24.66 -21.19 -1.10
N LEU A 24 24.78 -20.97 -2.41
CA LEU A 24 23.88 -20.08 -3.16
C LEU A 24 22.42 -20.57 -3.12
N MET A 25 22.18 -21.89 -3.16
CA MET A 25 20.82 -22.42 -3.11
C MET A 25 20.12 -22.12 -1.77
N ALA A 26 20.85 -22.21 -0.66
CA ALA A 26 20.32 -21.87 0.66
C ALA A 26 20.00 -20.37 0.79
N VAL A 27 20.87 -19.51 0.23
CA VAL A 27 20.66 -18.04 0.24
C VAL A 27 19.43 -17.65 -0.57
N LEU A 28 19.25 -18.23 -1.76
CA LEU A 28 18.08 -17.97 -2.59
C LEU A 28 16.78 -18.38 -1.89
N LEU A 29 16.80 -19.53 -1.21
CA LEU A 29 15.65 -20.02 -0.45
C LEU A 29 15.30 -19.07 0.71
N LEU A 30 16.31 -18.61 1.46
CA LEU A 30 16.12 -17.62 2.52
C LEU A 30 15.52 -16.30 2.00
N ILE A 31 16.08 -15.76 0.91
CA ILE A 31 15.58 -14.51 0.32
C ILE A 31 14.14 -14.67 -0.18
N SER A 32 13.79 -15.84 -0.75
CA SER A 32 12.42 -16.14 -1.18
C SER A 32 11.43 -16.09 -0.02
N ILE A 33 11.77 -16.71 1.12
CA ILE A 33 10.92 -16.70 2.32
C ILE A 33 10.71 -15.26 2.82
N ILE A 34 11.79 -14.47 2.90
CA ILE A 34 11.74 -13.08 3.35
C ILE A 34 10.87 -12.23 2.40
N ALA A 35 11.02 -12.43 1.09
CA ALA A 35 10.24 -11.70 0.10
C ALA A 35 8.73 -11.98 0.26
N VAL A 36 8.34 -13.25 0.43
CA VAL A 36 6.93 -13.63 0.65
C VAL A 36 6.39 -13.01 1.94
N ALA A 37 7.17 -13.03 3.03
CA ALA A 37 6.77 -12.41 4.30
C ALA A 37 6.48 -10.91 4.15
N ILE A 38 7.37 -10.17 3.47
CA ILE A 38 7.19 -8.73 3.21
C ILE A 38 5.92 -8.48 2.38
N ILE A 39 5.67 -9.31 1.35
CA ILE A 39 4.48 -9.18 0.50
C ILE A 39 3.20 -9.33 1.34
N ILE A 40 3.13 -10.35 2.20
CA ILE A 40 1.95 -10.59 3.06
C ILE A 40 1.72 -9.43 4.02
N GLU A 41 2.76 -8.98 4.72
CA GLU A 41 2.65 -7.84 5.64
C GLU A 41 2.16 -6.59 4.93
N ARG A 42 2.66 -6.34 3.72
CA ARG A 42 2.33 -5.15 2.95
C ARG A 42 0.90 -5.22 2.42
N LEU A 43 0.45 -6.38 1.97
CA LEU A 43 -0.94 -6.61 1.54
C LEU A 43 -1.93 -6.39 2.69
N ILE A 44 -1.63 -6.88 3.90
CA ILE A 44 -2.50 -6.68 5.07
C ILE A 44 -2.59 -5.20 5.45
N LYS A 45 -1.45 -4.49 5.47
CA LYS A 45 -1.42 -3.05 5.79
C LYS A 45 -2.23 -2.23 4.77
N ILE A 46 -2.10 -2.53 3.48
CA ILE A 46 -2.85 -1.87 2.41
C ILE A 46 -4.36 -2.14 2.55
N ASN A 47 -4.76 -3.39 2.78
CA ASN A 47 -6.18 -3.74 2.93
C ASN A 47 -6.83 -3.07 4.15
N ARG A 48 -6.09 -2.96 5.26
CA ARG A 48 -6.58 -2.23 6.45
C ARG A 48 -6.72 -0.74 6.19
N ALA A 49 -5.76 -0.14 5.48
CA ALA A 49 -5.79 1.27 5.12
C ALA A 49 -6.96 1.61 4.18
N ASN A 50 -7.31 0.71 3.25
CA ASN A 50 -8.45 0.91 2.34
C ASN A 50 -9.79 0.94 3.07
N LYS A 51 -10.07 -0.01 3.97
CA LYS A 51 -11.35 -0.03 4.72
C LYS A 51 -11.57 1.22 5.57
N LEU A 52 -10.52 1.68 6.26
CA LEU A 52 -10.55 2.91 7.06
C LEU A 52 -10.82 4.17 6.22
N LYS A 53 -10.44 4.14 4.95
CA LYS A 53 -10.63 5.24 4.01
C LYS A 53 -12.07 5.31 3.51
N ASP A 54 -12.70 4.17 3.23
CA ASP A 54 -14.09 4.10 2.76
C ASP A 54 -15.08 4.51 3.85
N GLU A 55 -14.91 4.02 5.08
CA GLU A 55 -15.75 4.39 6.22
C GLU A 55 -15.62 5.89 6.56
N PHE A 56 -14.40 6.41 6.44
CA PHE A 56 -14.13 7.83 6.60
C PHE A 56 -14.76 8.69 5.50
N LEU A 57 -14.64 8.26 4.24
CA LEU A 57 -15.24 8.92 3.09
C LEU A 57 -16.76 8.97 3.21
N GLN A 58 -17.38 7.86 3.60
CA GLN A 58 -18.82 7.78 3.79
C GLN A 58 -19.31 8.75 4.86
N GLY A 59 -18.60 8.83 5.99
CA GLY A 59 -18.92 9.79 7.05
C GLY A 59 -18.79 11.27 6.62
N ILE A 60 -17.81 11.59 5.76
CA ILE A 60 -17.69 12.94 5.18
C ILE A 60 -18.83 13.22 4.18
N TYR A 61 -19.19 12.23 3.36
CA TYR A 61 -20.25 12.36 2.36
C TYR A 61 -21.60 12.66 3.01
N GLU A 62 -21.90 12.00 4.13
CA GLU A 62 -23.12 12.24 4.92
C GLU A 62 -23.15 13.65 5.53
N ASP A 63 -22.02 14.14 6.07
CA ASP A 63 -21.94 15.50 6.61
C ASP A 63 -22.09 16.58 5.52
N LEU A 64 -21.52 16.33 4.32
CA LEU A 64 -21.67 17.20 3.16
C LEU A 64 -23.12 17.21 2.64
N ALA A 65 -23.76 16.05 2.55
CA ALA A 65 -25.16 15.92 2.11
C ALA A 65 -26.14 16.60 3.08
N ALA A 66 -25.81 16.65 4.37
CA ALA A 66 -26.58 17.35 5.39
C ALA A 66 -26.33 18.88 5.43
N GLY A 67 -25.40 19.40 4.62
CA GLY A 67 -25.08 20.83 4.55
C GLY A 67 -24.17 21.36 5.68
N TYR A 68 -23.57 20.48 6.48
CA TYR A 68 -22.69 20.85 7.61
C TYR A 68 -21.22 20.85 7.19
N ASN A 69 -20.84 21.83 6.35
CA ASN A 69 -19.49 21.94 5.78
C ASN A 69 -18.39 22.04 6.86
N ASP A 70 -18.64 22.73 7.98
CA ASP A 70 -17.68 22.85 9.09
C ASP A 70 -17.35 21.50 9.77
N LYS A 71 -18.34 20.61 9.90
CA LYS A 71 -18.12 19.28 10.52
C LYS A 71 -17.34 18.35 9.60
N ALA A 72 -17.60 18.44 8.28
CA ALA A 72 -16.86 17.69 7.28
C ALA A 72 -15.37 18.08 7.25
N ILE A 73 -15.06 19.39 7.37
CA ILE A 73 -13.68 19.90 7.43
C ILE A 73 -12.98 19.43 8.71
N GLN A 74 -13.66 19.49 9.87
CA GLN A 74 -13.08 19.03 11.14
C GLN A 74 -12.73 17.53 11.12
N LYS A 75 -13.60 16.69 10.55
CA LYS A 75 -13.29 15.26 10.33
C LYS A 75 -12.13 15.07 9.33
N CYS A 76 -12.04 15.91 8.29
CA CYS A 76 -10.89 15.91 7.37
C CYS A 76 -9.56 16.20 8.08
N GLU A 77 -9.55 17.13 9.03
CA GLU A 77 -8.35 17.50 9.79
C GLU A 77 -7.95 16.47 10.85
N GLU A 78 -8.92 15.80 11.50
CA GLU A 78 -8.63 14.74 12.47
C GLU A 78 -7.96 13.51 11.83
N LYS A 79 -8.24 13.22 10.55
CA LYS A 79 -7.59 12.12 9.80
C LYS A 79 -6.51 12.60 8.81
N LYS A 80 -5.63 13.49 9.27
CA LYS A 80 -4.41 13.98 8.56
C LYS A 80 -3.47 12.90 8.00
N ASN A 81 -3.63 11.63 8.37
CA ASN A 81 -2.81 10.52 7.87
C ASN A 81 -3.24 9.97 6.50
N SER A 82 -4.37 10.42 5.94
CA SER A 82 -4.80 10.02 4.60
C SER A 82 -4.53 11.15 3.61
N ALA A 83 -3.70 10.89 2.59
CA ALA A 83 -3.45 11.84 1.50
C ALA A 83 -4.75 12.36 0.84
N LEU A 84 -5.81 11.54 0.90
CA LEU A 84 -7.13 11.89 0.40
C LEU A 84 -7.85 12.94 1.26
N ALA A 85 -7.66 12.95 2.58
CA ALA A 85 -8.29 13.93 3.47
C ALA A 85 -7.81 15.36 3.20
N GLY A 86 -6.50 15.52 2.95
CA GLY A 86 -5.92 16.83 2.62
C GLY A 86 -6.45 17.39 1.29
N VAL A 87 -6.62 16.53 0.28
CA VAL A 87 -7.20 16.94 -1.01
C VAL A 87 -8.68 17.30 -0.86
N LEU A 88 -9.46 16.49 -0.14
CA LEU A 88 -10.89 16.75 0.11
C LEU A 88 -11.12 18.06 0.86
N ALA A 89 -10.33 18.34 1.90
CA ALA A 89 -10.43 19.59 2.64
C ALA A 89 -10.22 20.81 1.73
N GLN A 90 -9.21 20.77 0.85
CA GLN A 90 -8.97 21.85 -0.11
C GLN A 90 -10.09 22.00 -1.14
N ILE A 91 -10.65 20.88 -1.61
CA ILE A 91 -11.78 20.91 -2.55
C ILE A 91 -12.98 21.58 -1.86
N ILE A 92 -13.34 21.14 -0.66
CA ILE A 92 -14.51 21.67 0.08
C ILE A 92 -14.33 23.17 0.38
N ASP A 93 -13.15 23.62 0.82
CA ASP A 93 -12.86 25.04 1.07
C ASP A 93 -13.01 25.92 -0.19
N ASN A 94 -12.48 25.44 -1.33
CA ASN A 94 -12.62 26.17 -2.60
C ASN A 94 -14.08 26.21 -3.09
N PHE A 95 -14.84 25.11 -2.91
CA PHE A 95 -16.26 25.08 -3.25
C PHE A 95 -17.10 26.01 -2.35
N GLN A 96 -16.78 26.09 -1.06
CA GLN A 96 -17.45 27.03 -0.16
C GLN A 96 -17.19 28.48 -0.58
N LYS A 97 -15.95 28.82 -0.98
CA LYS A 97 -15.60 30.16 -1.47
C LYS A 97 -16.34 30.52 -2.76
N GLN A 98 -16.49 29.60 -3.71
CA GLN A 98 -17.26 29.87 -4.93
C GLN A 98 -18.77 30.00 -4.65
N GLY A 99 -19.36 29.09 -3.88
CA GLY A 99 -20.79 29.15 -3.55
C GLY A 99 -21.19 30.33 -2.65
N PHE A 100 -20.23 30.95 -1.95
CA PHE A 100 -20.45 32.17 -1.17
C PHE A 100 -20.23 33.45 -1.99
N ASN A 101 -19.41 33.41 -3.04
CA ASN A 101 -19.11 34.58 -3.88
C ASN A 101 -20.14 34.82 -5.01
N ASP A 102 -21.09 33.91 -5.22
CA ASP A 102 -22.22 34.06 -6.15
C ASP A 102 -23.52 34.57 -5.46
N ARG A 103 -23.42 35.15 -4.26
CA ARG A 103 -24.50 35.88 -3.57
C ARG A 103 -24.03 37.25 -3.11
#